data_AF-A0A4Q6GQX7-F1
#
_entry.id   AF-A0A4Q6GQX7-F1
#
_cell.length_a   1.000
_cell.length_b   1.000
_cell.length_c   1.000
_cell.angle_alpha   90.00
_cell.angle_beta   90.00
_cell.angle_gamma   90.00
#
_symmetry.space_group_name_H-M   'P 1'
#
loop_
_entity.id
_entity.type
_entity.pdbx_description
1 polymer ?
#
loop_
_entity_poly.entity_id
_entity_poly.type
_entity_poly.pdbx_seq_one_letter_code
_entity_poly.pdbx_strand_id
1 'polypeptide(L)'
;MEQDIVQRVKADPDYRKLTRARSRFGWILTWSMMIVYYGFTLLCAFDKEFMGSRIGDGVMTWGIPLGLFVIVFTVVITAIYVRRANSEYDALTDAIKAKAKVGA
;
A
#
# COMPACT_ATOMS: atom_id res chain seq x y z
N MET A 1 -30.36 8.55 -18.25
CA MET A 1 -29.35 9.44 -18.86
C MET A 1 -27.98 9.33 -18.16
N GLU A 2 -27.90 9.31 -16.82
CA GLU A 2 -26.63 9.11 -16.09
C GLU A 2 -25.95 7.75 -16.33
N GLN A 3 -26.71 6.66 -16.45
CA GLN A 3 -26.15 5.31 -16.67
C GLN A 3 -25.43 5.17 -18.03
N ASP A 4 -25.81 5.98 -19.02
CA ASP A 4 -25.27 5.95 -20.39
C ASP A 4 -23.86 6.55 -20.45
N ILE A 5 -23.63 7.60 -19.67
CA ILE A 5 -22.32 8.27 -19.54
C ILE A 5 -21.34 7.37 -18.76
N VAL A 6 -21.81 6.70 -17.70
CA VAL A 6 -20.98 5.76 -16.92
C VAL A 6 -20.55 4.54 -17.77
N GLN A 7 -21.43 4.04 -18.64
CA GLN A 7 -21.08 2.95 -19.55
C GLN A 7 -20.09 3.39 -20.64
N ARG A 8 -20.26 4.56 -21.23
CA ARG A 8 -19.31 5.12 -22.22
C ARG A 8 -17.92 5.36 -21.63
N VAL A 9 -17.83 5.88 -20.41
CA VAL A 9 -16.55 6.09 -19.71
C VAL A 9 -15.88 4.76 -19.31
N LYS A 10 -16.66 3.73 -18.93
CA LYS A 10 -16.12 2.38 -18.67
C LYS A 10 -15.69 1.63 -19.94
N ALA A 11 -16.30 1.94 -21.08
CA ALA A 11 -15.95 1.37 -22.38
C ALA A 11 -14.66 1.98 -22.97
N ASP A 12 -14.24 3.13 -22.47
CA ASP A 12 -13.04 3.83 -22.93
C ASP A 12 -11.75 3.03 -22.60
N PRO A 13 -10.96 2.64 -23.61
CA PRO A 13 -9.78 1.80 -23.44
C PRO A 13 -8.69 2.46 -22.58
N ASP A 14 -8.63 3.79 -22.52
CA ASP A 14 -7.68 4.51 -21.66
C ASP A 14 -8.09 4.48 -20.18
N TYR A 15 -9.40 4.52 -19.89
CA TYR A 15 -9.91 4.39 -18.53
C TYR A 15 -9.60 2.99 -17.96
N ARG A 16 -9.79 1.93 -18.76
CA ARG A 16 -9.46 0.54 -18.37
C ARG A 16 -7.95 0.32 -18.17
N LYS A 17 -7.10 1.00 -18.94
CA LYS A 17 -5.63 0.98 -18.75
C LYS A 17 -5.24 1.69 -17.45
N LEU A 18 -5.83 2.85 -17.14
CA LEU A 18 -5.58 3.58 -15.90
C LEU A 18 -6.02 2.75 -14.67
N THR A 19 -7.22 2.17 -14.69
CA THR A 19 -7.72 1.38 -13.57
C THR A 19 -6.89 0.12 -13.35
N ARG A 20 -6.47 -0.58 -14.41
CA ARG A 20 -5.58 -1.76 -14.29
C ARG A 20 -4.20 -1.40 -13.74
N ALA A 21 -3.62 -0.28 -14.18
CA ALA A 21 -2.34 0.20 -13.66
C ALA A 21 -2.42 0.55 -12.17
N ARG A 22 -3.56 1.14 -11.74
CA ARG A 22 -3.83 1.48 -10.34
C ARG A 22 -4.05 0.26 -9.45
N SER A 23 -4.84 -0.71 -9.91
CA SER A 23 -5.07 -1.97 -9.18
C SER A 23 -3.81 -2.81 -9.02
N ARG A 24 -2.90 -2.81 -10.01
CA ARG A 24 -1.64 -3.58 -9.90
C ARG A 24 -0.79 -3.10 -8.73
N PHE A 25 -0.75 -1.79 -8.47
CA PHE A 25 0.01 -1.23 -7.36
C PHE A 25 -0.57 -1.63 -6.00
N GLY A 26 -1.89 -1.57 -5.83
CA GLY A 26 -2.57 -2.04 -4.62
C GLY A 26 -2.30 -3.52 -4.36
N TRP A 27 -2.42 -4.36 -5.41
CA TRP A 27 -2.11 -5.79 -5.31
C TRP A 27 -0.66 -6.07 -4.94
N ILE A 28 0.31 -5.30 -5.46
CA ILE A 28 1.72 -5.45 -5.06
C ILE A 28 1.88 -5.15 -3.57
N LEU A 29 1.29 -4.07 -3.05
CA LEU A 29 1.35 -3.75 -1.62
C LEU A 29 0.72 -4.84 -0.76
N THR A 30 -0.42 -5.39 -1.17
CA THR A 30 -1.08 -6.51 -0.48
C THR A 30 -0.18 -7.75 -0.44
N TRP A 31 0.39 -8.13 -1.57
CA TRP A 31 1.32 -9.27 -1.64
C TRP A 31 2.57 -9.04 -0.80
N SER A 32 3.14 -7.84 -0.83
CA SER A 32 4.27 -7.47 0.02
C SER A 32 3.95 -7.61 1.50
N MET A 33 2.77 -7.15 1.94
CA MET A 33 2.31 -7.31 3.31
C MET A 33 2.13 -8.78 3.68
N MET A 34 1.54 -9.59 2.81
CA MET A 34 1.39 -11.03 3.03
C MET A 34 2.75 -11.71 3.20
N ILE A 35 3.72 -11.43 2.33
CA ILE A 35 5.05 -12.03 2.40
C ILE A 35 5.72 -11.70 3.73
N VAL A 36 5.68 -10.42 4.16
CA VAL A 36 6.32 -10.02 5.43
C VAL A 36 5.59 -10.60 6.64
N TYR A 37 4.26 -10.58 6.65
CA TYR A 37 3.46 -11.14 7.75
C TYR A 37 3.69 -12.65 7.89
N TYR A 38 3.46 -13.41 6.82
CA TYR A 38 3.65 -14.86 6.87
C TYR A 38 5.12 -15.24 7.04
N GLY A 39 6.05 -14.50 6.45
CA GLY A 39 7.49 -14.72 6.66
C GLY A 39 7.88 -14.58 8.12
N PHE A 40 7.43 -13.51 8.79
CA PHE A 40 7.66 -13.33 10.23
C PHE A 40 6.97 -14.41 11.07
N THR A 41 5.71 -14.75 10.77
CA THR A 41 5.00 -15.82 11.48
C THR A 41 5.68 -17.18 11.32
N LEU A 42 6.17 -17.50 10.12
CA LEU A 42 6.90 -18.75 9.85
C LEU A 42 8.23 -18.78 10.61
N LEU A 43 9.01 -17.70 10.62
CA LEU A 43 10.23 -17.57 11.42
C LEU A 43 9.93 -17.80 12.91
N CYS A 44 8.89 -17.15 13.45
CA CYS A 44 8.46 -17.35 14.84
C CYS A 44 8.00 -18.79 15.14
N ALA A 45 7.37 -19.46 14.18
CA ALA A 45 6.82 -20.80 14.37
C ALA A 45 7.88 -21.90 14.28
N PHE A 46 8.74 -21.83 13.27
CA PHE A 46 9.66 -22.90 12.89
C PHE A 46 11.11 -22.66 13.34
N ASP A 47 11.55 -21.40 13.44
CA ASP A 47 12.95 -21.06 13.74
C ASP A 47 13.08 -20.23 15.03
N LYS A 48 12.58 -20.81 16.11
CA LYS A 48 12.61 -20.20 17.45
C LYS A 48 14.03 -20.03 17.99
N GLU A 49 14.96 -20.91 17.61
CA GLU A 49 16.36 -20.79 18.00
C GLU A 49 16.99 -19.55 17.35
N PHE A 50 16.79 -19.32 16.06
CA PHE A 50 17.27 -18.10 15.41
C PHE A 50 16.62 -16.86 16.03
N MET A 51 15.29 -16.85 16.16
CA MET A 51 14.53 -15.75 16.76
C MET A 51 14.95 -15.44 18.21
N GLY A 52 15.31 -16.47 18.98
CA GLY A 52 15.76 -16.37 20.36
C GLY A 52 17.28 -16.19 20.51
N SER A 53 18.05 -16.33 19.43
CA SER A 53 19.50 -16.18 19.49
C SER A 53 19.88 -14.74 19.80
N ARG A 54 20.81 -14.59 20.73
CA ARG A 54 21.26 -13.28 21.21
C ARG A 54 22.18 -12.64 20.18
N ILE A 55 22.02 -11.34 19.99
CA ILE A 55 22.91 -10.50 19.18
C ILE A 55 24.04 -10.03 20.11
N GLY A 56 25.20 -10.67 19.98
CA GLY A 56 26.40 -10.39 20.78
C GLY A 56 26.26 -10.77 22.25
N ASP A 57 27.01 -10.08 23.12
CA ASP A 57 27.04 -10.34 24.56
C ASP A 57 25.84 -9.73 25.33
N GLY A 58 24.91 -9.08 24.63
CA GLY A 58 23.74 -8.43 25.21
C GLY A 58 22.55 -9.36 25.42
N VAL A 59 21.46 -8.80 25.95
CA VAL A 59 20.16 -9.50 26.15
C VAL A 59 19.23 -9.43 24.93
N MET A 60 19.61 -8.70 23.89
CA MET A 60 18.80 -8.49 22.70
C MET A 60 18.83 -9.72 21.80
N THR A 61 17.67 -10.21 21.38
CA THR A 61 17.53 -11.33 20.44
C THR A 61 17.21 -10.84 19.03
N TRP A 62 17.47 -11.67 18.02
CA TRP A 62 17.11 -11.35 16.62
C TRP A 62 15.63 -11.08 16.38
N GLY A 63 14.75 -11.61 17.24
CA GLY A 63 13.32 -11.35 17.17
C GLY A 63 12.94 -9.88 17.35
N ILE A 64 13.69 -9.13 18.16
CA ILE A 64 13.41 -7.70 18.42
C ILE A 64 13.60 -6.83 17.16
N PRO A 65 14.78 -6.82 16.51
CA PRO A 65 14.98 -6.03 15.30
C PRO A 65 14.10 -6.51 14.15
N LEU A 66 13.84 -7.82 14.02
CA LEU A 66 12.89 -8.34 13.02
C LEU A 66 11.46 -7.84 13.26
N GLY A 67 10.97 -7.89 14.51
CA GLY A 67 9.66 -7.37 14.86
C GLY A 67 9.56 -5.86 14.62
N LEU A 68 10.59 -5.10 15.00
CA LEU A 68 10.67 -3.67 14.74
C LEU A 68 10.65 -3.37 13.23
N PHE A 69 11.39 -4.14 12.43
CA PHE A 69 11.37 -4.04 10.98
C PHE A 69 9.96 -4.23 10.42
N VAL A 70 9.22 -5.24 10.87
CA VAL A 70 7.83 -5.48 10.43
C VAL A 70 6.92 -4.29 10.75
N ILE A 71 7.05 -3.70 11.94
CA ILE A 71 6.28 -2.52 12.35
C ILE A 71 6.58 -1.34 11.43
N VAL A 72 7.87 -0.98 11.28
CA VAL A 72 8.30 0.14 10.44
C VAL A 72 7.87 -0.08 8.99
N PHE A 73 8.04 -1.30 8.46
CA PHE A 73 7.62 -1.67 7.13
C PHE A 73 6.11 -1.49 6.92
N THR A 74 5.29 -1.91 7.90
CA THR A 74 3.83 -1.77 7.85
C THR A 74 3.40 -0.30 7.80
N VAL A 75 4.03 0.55 8.60
CA VAL A 75 3.79 2.00 8.60
C VAL A 75 4.15 2.60 7.24
N VAL A 76 5.32 2.24 6.70
CA VAL A 76 5.80 2.74 5.40
C VAL A 76 4.86 2.33 4.26
N ILE A 77 4.47 1.05 4.18
CA ILE A 77 3.52 0.58 3.17
C ILE A 77 2.18 1.32 3.30
N THR A 78 1.67 1.47 4.51
CA THR A 78 0.39 2.18 4.75
C THR A 78 0.48 3.63 4.30
N ALA A 79 1.56 4.34 4.63
CA ALA A 79 1.78 5.72 4.21
C ALA A 79 1.87 5.84 2.67
N ILE A 80 2.60 4.94 2.01
CA ILE A 80 2.70 4.88 0.55
C ILE A 80 1.33 4.63 -0.07
N TYR A 81 0.56 3.68 0.47
CA TYR A 81 -0.79 3.37 0.02
C TYR A 81 -1.72 4.57 0.14
N VAL A 82 -1.78 5.20 1.31
CA VAL A 82 -2.64 6.37 1.57
C VAL A 82 -2.27 7.52 0.65
N ARG A 83 -0.97 7.82 0.48
CA ARG A 83 -0.52 8.89 -0.44
C ARG A 83 -0.96 8.60 -1.88
N ARG A 84 -0.87 7.34 -2.32
CA ARG A 84 -1.29 6.93 -3.66
C ARG A 84 -2.81 6.94 -3.82
N ALA A 85 -3.57 6.54 -2.81
CA ALA A 85 -5.03 6.61 -2.82
C ALA A 85 -5.51 8.07 -2.88
N ASN A 86 -4.93 8.94 -2.05
CA ASN A 86 -5.27 10.36 -2.00
C ASN A 86 -4.90 11.12 -3.29
N SER A 87 -3.92 10.65 -4.07
CA SER A 87 -3.63 11.26 -5.39
C SER A 87 -4.82 11.21 -6.38
N GLU A 88 -5.84 10.35 -6.17
CA GLU A 88 -7.12 10.44 -6.92
C GLU A 88 -7.93 11.66 -6.50
N TYR A 89 -8.03 11.86 -5.18
CA TYR A 89 -8.82 12.92 -4.57
C TYR A 89 -8.20 14.30 -4.84
N ASP A 90 -6.87 14.41 -4.83
CA ASP A 90 -6.19 15.66 -5.17
C ASP A 90 -6.44 16.07 -6.63
N ALA A 91 -6.41 15.12 -7.57
CA ALA A 91 -6.71 15.39 -8.98
C ALA A 91 -8.14 15.89 -9.20
N LEU A 92 -9.11 15.31 -8.48
CA LEU A 92 -10.51 15.75 -8.48
C LEU A 92 -10.68 17.13 -7.83
N THR A 93 -9.97 17.38 -6.74
CA THR A 93 -10.02 18.65 -6.00
C THR A 93 -9.42 19.79 -6.81
N ASP A 94 -8.31 19.56 -7.51
CA ASP A 94 -7.68 20.55 -8.39
C ASP A 94 -8.56 20.88 -9.59
N ALA A 95 -9.26 19.90 -10.16
CA ALA A 95 -10.22 20.15 -11.25
C ALA A 95 -11.41 21.04 -10.79
N ILE A 96 -11.88 20.85 -9.55
CA ILE A 96 -12.96 21.68 -8.98
C ILE A 96 -12.45 23.09 -8.68
N LYS A 97 -11.25 23.25 -8.10
CA LYS A 97 -10.62 24.55 -7.86
C LYS A 97 -10.36 25.33 -9.15
N ALA A 98 -9.91 24.65 -10.21
CA ALA A 98 -9.67 25.27 -11.51
C ALA A 98 -10.98 25.80 -12.13
N LYS A 99 -12.08 25.04 -12.02
CA LYS A 99 -13.40 25.51 -12.49
C LYS A 99 -13.98 26.65 -11.65
N ALA A 100 -13.74 26.65 -10.34
CA ALA A 100 -14.20 27.71 -9.45
C ALA A 100 -13.46 29.04 -9.66
N LYS A 101 -12.18 29.01 -10.09
CA LYS A 101 -11.41 30.24 -10.40
C LYS A 101 -11.72 30.87 -11.76
N VAL A 102 -12.34 30.15 -12.68
CA VAL A 102 -12.71 30.67 -14.02
C VAL A 102 -14.06 31.40 -14.00
N GLY A 103 -14.81 31.31 -12.90
CA GLY A 103 -16.12 31.97 -12.73
C GLY A 103 -16.15 33.17 -11.79
N ALA A 104 -15.00 33.71 -11.38
CA ALA A 104 -14.88 34.89 -10.50
C ALA A 104 -14.13 36.03 -11.20
#